data_AF-A0A969X6U8-F1
#
_entry.id   AF-A0A969X6U8-F1
#
_cell.length_a   1.000
_cell.length_b   1.000
_cell.length_c   1.000
_cell.angle_alpha   90.00
_cell.angle_beta   90.00
_cell.angle_gamma   90.00
#
_symmetry.space_group_name_H-M   'P 1'
#
loop_
_entity.id
_entity.type
_entity.pdbx_description
1 polymer ?
#
loop_
_entity_poly.entity_id
_entity_poly.type
_entity_poly.pdbx_seq_one_letter_code
_entity_poly.pdbx_strand_id
1 'polypeptide(L)'
;MTVYIIVIAVFLILCLAGEEMKQNRQWLLLAMTLFLIAFAGFRGNDVSKDHSIFQAFYDKALPFQTLFSNPGAFFKAAKVEPTFLILASFIKTYLPGWGFTFLMVLFAFLSVTLKVKAIVKYSEFIFLSLFIYLCNTYMLHEIIQVRAGLAAA
;
A
#
# COMPACT_ATOMS: atom_id res chain seq x y z
N MET A 1 18.48 3.63 -1.44
CA MET A 1 18.57 3.93 0.00
C MET A 1 18.46 5.43 0.30
N THR A 2 19.10 6.30 -0.47
CA THR A 2 19.03 7.77 -0.29
C THR A 2 17.61 8.34 -0.27
N VAL A 3 16.74 7.89 -1.18
CA VAL A 3 15.32 8.33 -1.23
C VAL A 3 14.60 8.10 0.09
N TYR A 4 14.84 6.97 0.74
CA TYR A 4 14.18 6.63 2.01
C TYR A 4 14.64 7.52 3.16
N ILE A 5 15.94 7.83 3.22
CA ILE A 5 16.49 8.72 4.25
C ILE A 5 15.87 10.12 4.12
N ILE A 6 15.75 10.62 2.89
CA ILE A 6 15.11 11.91 2.61
C ILE A 6 13.65 11.88 3.05
N VAL A 7 12.89 10.84 2.69
CA VAL A 7 11.49 10.70 3.09
C VAL A 7 11.34 10.69 4.61
N ILE A 8 12.18 9.93 5.33
CA ILE A 8 12.16 9.85 6.79
C ILE A 8 12.49 11.22 7.41
N ALA A 9 13.53 11.90 6.92
CA ALA A 9 13.93 13.21 7.44
C ALA A 9 12.83 14.26 7.24
N VAL A 10 12.20 14.30 6.07
CA VAL A 10 11.08 15.19 5.78
C VAL A 10 9.88 14.86 6.68
N PHE A 11 9.54 13.57 6.84
CA PHE A 11 8.45 13.16 7.72
C PHE A 11 8.71 13.49 9.18
N LEU A 12 9.95 13.39 9.66
CA LEU A 12 10.31 13.79 11.02
C LEU A 12 9.97 15.27 11.25
N ILE A 13 10.39 16.14 10.33
CA ILE A 13 10.12 17.58 10.42
C ILE A 13 8.62 17.85 10.39
N LEU A 14 7.88 17.20 9.49
CA LEU A 14 6.43 17.35 9.38
C LEU A 14 5.69 16.83 10.63
N CYS A 15 6.14 15.73 11.22
CA CYS A 15 5.56 15.20 12.45
C CYS A 15 5.78 16.15 13.64
N LEU A 16 6.99 16.69 13.79
CA LEU A 16 7.29 17.67 14.84
C LEU A 16 6.46 18.94 14.65
N ALA A 17 6.36 19.45 13.42
CA ALA A 17 5.50 20.59 13.12
C ALA A 17 4.02 20.28 13.40
N GLY A 18 3.54 19.09 13.03
CA GLY A 18 2.16 18.66 13.22
C GLY A 18 1.74 18.58 14.68
N GLU A 19 2.65 18.18 15.58
CA GLU A 19 2.38 18.10 17.00
C GLU A 19 2.16 19.49 17.64
N GLU A 20 2.90 20.50 17.17
CA GLU A 20 2.76 21.90 17.60
C GLU A 20 1.52 22.60 16.99
N MET A 21 0.98 22.08 15.88
CA MET A 21 -0.14 22.69 15.16
C MET A 21 -1.49 22.41 15.84
N LYS A 22 -2.11 23.46 16.42
CA LYS A 22 -3.49 23.38 16.92
C LYS A 22 -4.54 23.46 15.80
N GLN A 23 -4.30 24.32 14.80
CA GLN A 23 -5.18 24.53 13.65
C GLN A 23 -4.62 23.81 12.42
N ASN A 24 -5.50 23.32 11.53
CA ASN A 24 -5.15 22.64 10.27
C ASN A 24 -4.40 21.29 10.38
N ARG A 25 -4.15 20.76 11.58
CA ARG A 25 -3.44 19.48 11.77
C ARG A 25 -4.07 18.31 11.00
N GLN A 26 -5.39 18.31 10.83
CA GLN A 26 -6.12 17.28 10.07
C GLN A 26 -5.76 17.30 8.58
N TRP A 27 -5.54 18.48 8.01
CA TRP A 27 -5.12 18.62 6.61
C TRP A 27 -3.69 18.14 6.41
N LEU A 28 -2.79 18.42 7.36
CA LEU A 28 -1.44 17.88 7.35
C LEU A 28 -1.46 16.36 7.42
N LEU A 29 -2.23 15.78 8.36
CA LEU A 29 -2.37 14.34 8.48
C LEU A 29 -2.93 13.71 7.18
N LEU A 30 -3.94 14.33 6.58
CA LEU A 30 -4.50 13.87 5.31
C LEU A 30 -3.44 13.92 4.20
N ALA A 31 -2.70 15.02 4.08
CA ALA A 31 -1.64 15.17 3.09
C ALA A 31 -0.53 14.11 3.27
N MET A 32 -0.10 13.86 4.50
CA MET A 32 0.88 12.82 4.82
C MET A 32 0.34 11.43 4.49
N THR A 33 -0.92 11.15 4.79
CA THR A 33 -1.57 9.88 4.47
C THR A 33 -1.65 9.65 2.95
N LEU A 34 -2.08 10.67 2.21
CA LEU A 34 -2.14 10.62 0.75
C LEU A 34 -0.74 10.44 0.14
N PHE A 35 0.27 11.13 0.68
CA PHE A 35 1.65 10.92 0.28
C PHE A 35 2.10 9.48 0.51
N LEU A 36 1.84 8.89 1.69
CA LEU A 36 2.19 7.51 1.98
C LEU A 36 1.48 6.52 1.04
N ILE A 37 0.21 6.76 0.70
CA ILE A 37 -0.52 5.93 -0.26
C ILE A 37 0.11 6.06 -1.65
N ALA A 38 0.39 7.28 -2.11
CA ALA A 38 0.99 7.52 -3.42
C ALA A 38 2.40 6.94 -3.51
N PHE A 39 3.23 7.13 -2.49
CA PHE A 39 4.60 6.66 -2.45
C PHE A 39 4.66 5.12 -2.48
N ALA A 40 3.75 4.43 -1.78
CA ALA A 40 3.67 2.98 -1.86
C ALA A 40 3.01 2.50 -3.17
N GLY A 41 1.92 3.13 -3.60
CA GLY A 41 1.12 2.68 -4.74
C GLY A 41 1.78 2.88 -6.10
N PHE A 42 2.46 4.02 -6.29
CA PHE A 42 3.14 4.37 -7.55
C PHE A 42 4.64 4.02 -7.57
N ARG A 43 5.12 3.26 -6.58
CA ARG A 43 6.52 2.84 -6.54
C ARG A 43 6.87 1.99 -7.77
N GLY A 44 8.04 2.24 -8.34
CA GLY A 44 8.60 1.40 -9.41
C GLY A 44 9.58 0.32 -8.90
N ASN A 45 10.17 -0.41 -9.83
CA ASN A 45 11.15 -1.48 -9.56
C ASN A 45 12.40 -1.00 -8.82
N ASP A 46 12.82 0.25 -9.03
CA ASP A 46 14.01 0.82 -8.36
C ASP A 46 13.80 1.05 -6.85
N VAL A 47 12.53 1.11 -6.43
CA VAL A 47 12.14 1.34 -5.04
C VAL A 47 11.90 0.00 -4.34
N SER A 48 11.19 -0.93 -4.98
CA SER A 48 10.81 -2.22 -4.37
C SER A 48 11.30 -3.41 -5.20
N LYS A 49 12.09 -4.28 -4.57
CA LYS A 49 12.60 -5.51 -5.17
C LYS A 49 11.50 -6.48 -5.61
N ASP A 50 10.39 -6.52 -4.86
CA ASP A 50 9.28 -7.45 -5.08
C ASP A 50 8.25 -6.94 -6.11
N HIS A 51 8.38 -5.69 -6.58
CA HIS A 51 7.45 -5.11 -7.55
C HIS A 51 7.34 -5.94 -8.84
N SER A 52 8.49 -6.35 -9.38
CA SER A 52 8.56 -7.21 -10.58
C SER A 52 7.88 -8.57 -10.39
N ILE A 53 7.96 -9.14 -9.19
CA ILE A 53 7.31 -10.41 -8.84
C ILE A 53 5.78 -10.25 -8.83
N PHE A 54 5.29 -9.17 -8.23
CA PHE A 54 3.85 -8.88 -8.21
C PHE A 54 3.30 -8.58 -9.59
N GLN A 55 4.07 -7.87 -10.43
CA GLN A 55 3.71 -7.65 -11.81
C GLN A 55 3.61 -8.99 -12.57
N ALA A 56 4.58 -9.89 -12.40
CA ALA A 56 4.53 -11.21 -13.01
C ALA A 56 3.33 -12.05 -12.56
N PHE A 57 2.88 -11.91 -11.30
CA PHE A 57 1.63 -12.54 -10.83
C PHE A 57 0.39 -11.92 -11.46
N TYR A 58 0.36 -10.59 -11.60
CA TYR A 58 -0.72 -9.88 -12.27
C TYR A 58 -0.84 -10.28 -13.75
N ASP A 59 0.29 -10.41 -14.44
CA ASP A 59 0.35 -10.80 -15.85
C ASP A 59 -0.17 -12.23 -16.06
N LYS A 60 0.08 -13.12 -15.09
CA LYS A 60 -0.43 -14.51 -15.07
C LYS A 60 -1.89 -14.63 -14.62
N ALA A 61 -2.50 -13.57 -14.08
CA ALA A 61 -3.89 -13.60 -13.65
C ALA A 61 -4.81 -13.90 -14.85
N LEU A 62 -5.66 -14.90 -14.68
CA LEU A 62 -6.66 -15.30 -15.67
C LEU A 62 -7.87 -14.36 -15.64
N PRO A 63 -8.72 -14.33 -16.69
CA PRO A 63 -9.94 -13.54 -16.67
C PRO A 63 -10.85 -13.89 -15.48
N PHE A 64 -11.53 -12.90 -14.91
CA PHE A 64 -12.33 -13.07 -13.71
C PHE A 64 -13.42 -14.15 -13.83
N GLN A 65 -13.97 -14.35 -15.02
CA GLN A 65 -14.96 -15.39 -15.30
C GLN A 65 -14.44 -16.80 -15.02
N THR A 66 -13.12 -17.03 -15.17
CA THR A 66 -12.49 -18.33 -14.91
C THR A 66 -12.56 -18.74 -13.44
N LEU A 67 -12.78 -17.79 -12.53
CA LEU A 67 -13.06 -18.07 -11.11
C LEU A 67 -14.28 -18.98 -10.95
N PHE A 68 -15.31 -18.81 -11.78
CA PHE A 68 -16.56 -19.56 -11.71
C PHE A 68 -16.57 -20.77 -12.63
N SER A 69 -15.94 -20.67 -13.81
CA SER A 69 -15.95 -21.76 -14.79
C SER A 69 -14.92 -22.85 -14.50
N ASN A 70 -13.75 -22.51 -13.95
CA ASN A 70 -12.72 -23.46 -13.54
C ASN A 70 -11.88 -22.92 -12.36
N PRO A 71 -12.44 -22.97 -11.13
CA PRO A 71 -11.77 -22.45 -9.93
C PRO A 71 -10.39 -23.09 -9.68
N GLY A 72 -10.23 -24.37 -10.03
CA GLY A 72 -8.98 -25.10 -9.84
C GLY A 72 -7.84 -24.55 -10.72
N ALA A 73 -8.13 -24.22 -11.98
CA ALA A 73 -7.16 -23.55 -12.85
C ALA A 73 -6.90 -22.11 -12.40
N PHE A 74 -7.93 -21.41 -11.93
CA PHE A 74 -7.83 -20.03 -11.43
C PHE A 74 -6.80 -19.90 -10.31
N PHE A 75 -6.95 -20.67 -9.23
CA PHE A 75 -6.05 -20.58 -8.07
C PHE A 75 -4.67 -21.22 -8.31
N LYS A 76 -4.51 -22.02 -9.38
CA LYS A 76 -3.21 -22.56 -9.80
C LYS A 76 -2.45 -21.65 -10.76
N ALA A 77 -3.07 -20.59 -11.28
CA ALA A 77 -2.47 -19.69 -12.26
C ALA A 77 -1.20 -18.98 -11.73
N ALA A 78 -1.17 -18.64 -10.45
CA ALA A 78 0.03 -18.16 -9.77
C ALA A 78 0.07 -18.66 -8.31
N LYS A 79 1.27 -18.94 -7.81
CA LYS A 79 1.49 -19.31 -6.40
C LYS A 79 1.48 -18.06 -5.51
N VAL A 80 0.30 -17.48 -5.33
CA VAL A 80 0.05 -16.24 -4.56
C VAL A 80 -1.28 -16.38 -3.81
N GLU A 81 -1.58 -15.54 -2.82
CA GLU A 81 -2.83 -15.66 -2.05
C GLU A 81 -4.06 -15.46 -2.94
N PRO A 82 -5.17 -16.18 -2.66
CA PRO A 82 -6.42 -16.07 -3.40
C PRO A 82 -6.92 -14.64 -3.58
N THR A 83 -6.82 -13.81 -2.53
CA THR A 83 -7.29 -12.42 -2.56
C THR A 83 -6.56 -11.57 -3.59
N PHE A 84 -5.25 -11.77 -3.76
CA PHE A 84 -4.47 -11.08 -4.78
C PHE A 84 -4.92 -11.49 -6.18
N LEU A 85 -5.10 -12.80 -6.44
CA LEU A 85 -5.57 -13.29 -7.74
C LEU A 85 -6.96 -12.79 -8.09
N ILE A 86 -7.89 -12.80 -7.13
CA ILE A 86 -9.26 -12.32 -7.32
C ILE A 86 -9.25 -10.85 -7.72
N LEU A 87 -8.53 -9.99 -6.97
CA LEU A 87 -8.42 -8.56 -7.27
C LEU A 87 -7.70 -8.30 -8.60
N ALA A 88 -6.58 -8.98 -8.86
CA ALA A 88 -5.83 -8.84 -10.10
C ALA A 88 -6.69 -9.21 -11.32
N SER A 89 -7.40 -10.34 -11.24
CA SER A 89 -8.27 -10.84 -12.31
C SER A 89 -9.46 -9.91 -12.53
N PHE A 90 -10.06 -9.39 -11.45
CA PHE A 90 -11.15 -8.41 -11.53
C PHE A 90 -10.70 -7.13 -12.24
N ILE A 91 -9.58 -6.53 -11.81
CA ILE A 91 -9.05 -5.31 -12.43
C ILE A 91 -8.70 -5.56 -13.89
N LYS A 92 -8.02 -6.67 -14.20
CA LYS A 92 -7.63 -7.00 -15.57
C LYS A 92 -8.82 -7.20 -16.50
N THR A 93 -9.93 -7.73 -15.99
CA THR A 93 -11.12 -8.05 -16.78
C THR A 93 -12.04 -6.84 -16.96
N TYR A 94 -12.29 -6.08 -15.90
CA TYR A 94 -13.28 -5.01 -15.89
C TYR A 94 -12.67 -3.60 -15.99
N LEU A 95 -11.36 -3.46 -15.72
CA LEU A 95 -10.62 -2.20 -15.77
C LEU A 95 -9.34 -2.32 -16.63
N PRO A 96 -9.43 -2.73 -17.91
CA PRO A 96 -8.28 -3.06 -18.74
C PRO A 96 -7.30 -1.88 -18.98
N GLY A 97 -7.72 -0.64 -18.77
CA GLY A 97 -6.87 0.55 -18.89
C GLY A 97 -6.11 0.97 -17.61
N TRP A 98 -6.41 0.38 -16.46
CA TRP A 98 -5.85 0.80 -15.17
C TRP A 98 -4.58 0.03 -14.78
N GLY A 99 -4.47 -1.22 -15.26
CA GLY A 99 -3.26 -2.03 -15.16
C GLY A 99 -2.82 -2.42 -13.73
N PHE A 100 -1.58 -2.88 -13.63
CA PHE A 100 -0.98 -3.34 -12.37
C PHE A 100 -0.79 -2.22 -11.34
N THR A 101 -0.46 -1.01 -11.77
CA THR A 101 -0.27 0.15 -10.88
C THR A 101 -1.53 0.42 -10.05
N PHE A 102 -2.71 0.30 -10.64
CA PHE A 102 -3.95 0.49 -9.91
C PHE A 102 -4.17 -0.56 -8.81
N LEU A 103 -3.79 -1.83 -9.06
CA LEU A 103 -3.81 -2.87 -8.02
C LEU A 103 -2.91 -2.47 -6.83
N MET A 104 -1.70 -1.99 -7.11
CA MET A 104 -0.76 -1.55 -6.06
C MET A 104 -1.28 -0.36 -5.28
N VAL A 105 -1.86 0.63 -5.97
CA VAL A 105 -2.50 1.79 -5.32
C VAL A 105 -3.68 1.36 -4.46
N LEU A 106 -4.50 0.41 -4.92
CA LEU A 106 -5.63 -0.11 -4.15
C LEU A 106 -5.16 -0.81 -2.85
N PHE A 107 -4.15 -1.66 -2.94
CA PHE A 107 -3.56 -2.32 -1.77
C PHE A 107 -2.97 -1.30 -0.78
N ALA A 108 -2.19 -0.34 -1.28
CA ALA A 108 -1.61 0.73 -0.46
C ALA A 108 -2.71 1.60 0.17
N PHE A 109 -3.75 1.95 -0.57
CA PHE A 109 -4.87 2.74 -0.09
C PHE A 109 -5.57 2.04 1.08
N LEU A 110 -5.95 0.77 0.92
CA LEU A 110 -6.61 0.00 1.97
C LEU A 110 -5.73 -0.14 3.21
N SER A 111 -4.48 -0.58 3.00
CA SER A 111 -3.55 -0.90 4.08
C SER A 111 -3.16 0.34 4.90
N VAL A 112 -2.77 1.44 4.25
CA VAL A 112 -2.37 2.68 4.93
C VAL A 112 -3.58 3.35 5.58
N THR A 113 -4.75 3.37 4.92
CA THR A 113 -5.95 4.00 5.49
C THR A 113 -6.38 3.30 6.77
N LEU A 114 -6.37 1.96 6.81
CA LEU A 114 -6.72 1.20 8.02
C LEU A 114 -5.76 1.50 9.17
N LYS A 115 -4.45 1.50 8.93
CA LYS A 115 -3.44 1.80 9.95
C LYS A 115 -3.50 3.24 10.45
N VAL A 116 -3.68 4.21 9.56
CA VAL A 116 -3.85 5.62 9.97
C VAL A 116 -5.14 5.80 10.77
N LYS A 117 -6.25 5.16 10.37
CA LYS A 117 -7.49 5.16 11.17
C LYS A 117 -7.27 4.57 12.56
N ALA A 118 -6.51 3.48 12.68
CA ALA A 118 -6.15 2.89 13.96
C ALA A 118 -5.30 3.86 14.80
N ILE A 119 -4.29 4.49 14.22
CA ILE A 119 -3.44 5.48 14.90
C ILE A 119 -4.29 6.65 15.43
N VAL A 120 -5.16 7.22 14.59
CA VAL A 120 -6.03 8.34 14.99
C VAL A 120 -7.01 7.96 16.10
N LYS A 121 -7.47 6.70 16.10
CA LYS A 121 -8.45 6.22 17.09
C LYS A 121 -7.82 5.89 18.44
N TYR A 122 -6.59 5.37 18.44
CA TYR A 122 -6.00 4.74 19.63
C TYR A 122 -4.76 5.46 20.19
N SER A 123 -4.15 6.37 19.44
CA SER A 123 -2.95 7.09 19.90
C SER A 123 -3.27 8.51 20.35
N GLU A 124 -2.74 8.89 21.51
CA GLU A 124 -2.72 10.27 21.99
C GLU A 124 -1.80 11.15 21.13
N PHE A 125 -0.65 10.59 20.71
CA PHE A 125 0.38 11.28 19.92
C PHE A 125 0.34 10.83 18.45
N ILE A 126 -0.64 11.34 17.70
CA ILE A 126 -0.95 10.89 16.34
C ILE A 126 0.25 11.02 15.39
N PHE A 127 0.94 12.16 15.38
CA PHE A 127 2.06 12.39 14.46
C PHE A 127 3.29 11.58 14.84
N LEU A 128 3.57 11.45 16.14
CA LEU A 128 4.66 10.60 16.62
C LEU A 128 4.40 9.12 16.28
N SER A 129 3.18 8.62 16.49
CA SER A 129 2.80 7.27 16.09
C SER A 129 2.88 7.06 14.58
N LEU A 130 2.51 8.05 13.78
CA LEU A 130 2.68 8.00 12.33
C LEU A 130 4.16 7.92 11.92
N PHE A 131 5.04 8.64 12.62
CA PHE A 131 6.48 8.55 12.40
C PHE A 131 7.05 7.17 12.76
N ILE A 132 6.65 6.62 13.91
CA ILE A 132 7.04 5.27 14.33
C ILE A 132 6.55 4.23 13.32
N TYR A 133 5.31 4.38 12.84
CA TYR A 133 4.73 3.56 11.78
C TYR A 133 5.58 3.63 10.50
N LEU A 134 5.97 4.83 10.07
CA LEU A 134 6.82 5.02 8.90
C LEU A 134 8.14 4.25 9.04
N CYS A 135 8.83 4.43 10.16
CA CYS A 135 10.17 3.88 10.37
C CYS A 135 10.19 2.36 10.55
N ASN A 136 9.19 1.78 11.22
CA ASN A 136 9.24 0.36 11.60
C ASN A 136 8.40 -0.54 10.69
N THR A 137 7.21 -0.09 10.32
CA THR A 137 6.21 -0.95 9.67
C THR A 137 6.09 -0.62 8.19
N TYR A 138 5.94 0.65 7.85
CA TYR A 138 5.64 1.09 6.48
C TYR A 138 6.69 0.63 5.47
N MET A 139 7.97 0.79 5.81
CA MET A 139 9.08 0.43 4.93
C MET A 139 9.10 -1.05 4.55
N LEU A 140 8.74 -1.94 5.47
CA LEU A 140 8.69 -3.37 5.19
C LEU A 140 7.34 -3.73 4.57
N HIS A 141 6.25 -3.37 5.23
CA HIS A 141 4.91 -3.87 4.93
C HIS A 141 4.23 -3.16 3.77
N GLU A 142 4.49 -1.88 3.55
CA GLU A 142 3.87 -1.16 2.44
C GLU A 142 4.75 -1.16 1.20
N ILE A 143 6.08 -1.04 1.36
CA ILE A 143 7.02 -0.94 0.23
C ILE A 143 7.52 -2.30 -0.28
N ILE A 144 7.76 -3.26 0.59
CA ILE A 144 8.30 -4.57 0.17
C ILE A 144 7.13 -5.56 0.07
N GLN A 145 6.44 -5.82 1.18
CA GLN A 145 5.49 -6.91 1.32
C GLN A 145 4.03 -6.44 1.42
N VAL A 146 3.53 -5.76 0.38
CA VAL A 146 2.21 -5.09 0.41
C VAL A 146 1.04 -6.00 0.81
N ARG A 147 1.12 -7.29 0.46
CA ARG A 147 0.10 -8.30 0.80
C ARG A 147 0.07 -8.60 2.31
N ALA A 148 1.23 -8.77 2.92
CA ALA A 148 1.36 -8.94 4.36
C ALA A 148 1.00 -7.65 5.11
N GLY A 149 1.32 -6.50 4.52
CA GLY A 149 0.92 -5.20 5.05
C GLY A 149 -0.58 -5.06 5.21
N LEU A 150 -1.36 -5.40 4.17
CA LEU A 150 -2.82 -5.36 4.26
C LEU A 150 -3.38 -6.37 5.27
N ALA A 151 -2.81 -7.58 5.35
CA ALA A 151 -3.28 -8.61 6.28
C ALA A 151 -3.02 -8.25 7.76
N ALA A 152 -2.00 -7.44 8.04
CA ALA A 152 -1.64 -6.98 9.38
C ALA A 152 -2.22 -5.60 9.75
N ALA A 153 -3.09 -5.04 8.90
CA ALA A 153 -3.66 -3.70 9.06
C ALA A 153 -4.88 -3.64 9.99
#